data_AF-C1FHP4-F1
#
_entry.id   AF-C1FHP4-F1
#
_cell.length_a   1.000
_cell.length_b   1.000
_cell.length_c   1.000
_cell.angle_alpha   90.00
_cell.angle_beta   90.00
_cell.angle_gamma   90.00
#
_symmetry.space_group_name_H-M   'P 1'
#
loop_
_entity.id
_entity.type
_entity.pdbx_description
1 polymer ?
#
loop_
_entity_poly.entity_id
_entity_poly.type
_entity_poly.pdbx_seq_one_letter_code
_entity_poly.pdbx_strand_id
1 'polypeptide(L)'
;MLAFFYTCAFVCAAWLPFVWHHREIHGVVSVTHCALTLFNAVNLLICLWENALFIHRAKVRRVYLRFKKQVGDRNFPSPLCLFENITLRQALSYEYWSVIWSTYSLLDPSYSDQKSFGFWIDSGNGVVTVAPTLLLSWFATWDALPHGLGTLSPRFIGALGMTFNWQMLYGTLLYFGNYVLQGYYRGTSGAYVAVVCVANGIWIAFPAWWMWVCWGIVESNSFASLRT
;
A
#
# COMPACT_ATOMS: atom_id res chain seq x y z
N MET A 1 -9.52 10.90 18.81
CA MET A 1 -9.46 9.51 18.31
C MET A 1 -8.10 9.31 17.69
N LEU A 2 -7.49 8.14 17.89
CA LEU A 2 -6.18 7.85 17.33
C LEU A 2 -6.22 7.86 15.80
N ALA A 3 -5.16 8.34 15.15
CA ALA A 3 -5.02 8.24 13.69
C ALA A 3 -5.18 6.79 13.21
N PHE A 4 -4.66 5.83 13.98
CA PHE A 4 -4.80 4.38 13.77
C PHE A 4 -6.26 3.93 13.63
N PHE A 5 -7.17 4.50 14.43
CA PHE A 5 -8.59 4.17 14.32
C PHE A 5 -9.14 4.55 12.94
N TYR A 6 -8.81 5.73 12.44
CA TYR A 6 -9.25 6.19 11.13
C TYR A 6 -8.63 5.39 9.98
N THR A 7 -7.37 4.97 10.11
CA THR A 7 -6.73 4.09 9.11
C THR A 7 -7.39 2.72 9.07
N CYS A 8 -7.67 2.12 10.23
CA CYS A 8 -8.40 0.85 10.30
C CYS A 8 -9.81 0.98 9.75
N ALA A 9 -10.52 2.05 10.08
CA ALA A 9 -11.85 2.31 9.55
C ALA A 9 -11.85 2.42 8.02
N PHE A 10 -10.86 3.11 7.44
CA PHE A 10 -10.68 3.18 5.98
C PHE A 10 -10.46 1.79 5.36
N VAL A 11 -9.51 1.02 5.88
CA VAL A 11 -9.19 -0.32 5.36
C VAL A 11 -10.40 -1.25 5.46
N CYS A 12 -11.09 -1.27 6.61
CA CYS A 12 -12.29 -2.07 6.80
C CYS A 12 -13.41 -1.64 5.84
N ALA A 13 -13.64 -0.33 5.64
CA ALA A 13 -14.64 0.16 4.71
C ALA A 13 -14.32 -0.20 3.25
N ALA A 14 -13.03 -0.23 2.89
CA ALA A 14 -12.57 -0.61 1.56
C ALA A 14 -12.48 -2.14 1.35
N TRP A 15 -12.60 -2.95 2.40
CA TRP A 15 -12.42 -4.40 2.33
C TRP A 15 -13.71 -5.20 2.59
N LEU A 16 -14.41 -4.89 3.68
CA LEU A 16 -15.58 -5.66 4.13
C LEU A 16 -16.69 -5.78 3.08
N PRO A 17 -17.01 -4.77 2.24
CA PRO A 17 -18.00 -4.93 1.19
C PRO A 17 -17.64 -6.05 0.19
N PHE A 18 -16.36 -6.17 -0.17
CA PHE A 18 -15.90 -7.23 -1.09
C PHE A 18 -16.04 -8.61 -0.46
N VAL A 19 -15.66 -8.76 0.81
CA VAL A 19 -15.80 -10.04 1.54
C VAL A 19 -17.27 -10.44 1.67
N TRP A 20 -18.12 -9.48 2.04
CA TRP A 20 -19.55 -9.74 2.21
C TRP A 20 -20.19 -10.15 0.88
N HIS A 21 -19.99 -9.36 -0.19
CA HIS A 21 -20.57 -9.69 -1.49
C HIS A 21 -19.98 -10.97 -2.10
N HIS A 22 -18.70 -11.25 -1.88
CA HIS A 22 -18.12 -12.51 -2.32
C HIS A 22 -18.85 -13.71 -1.71
N ARG A 23 -19.12 -13.66 -0.39
CA ARG A 23 -19.87 -14.69 0.30
C ARG A 23 -21.30 -14.82 -0.24
N GLU A 24 -21.99 -13.71 -0.47
CA GLU A 24 -23.37 -13.73 -0.97
C GLU A 24 -23.46 -14.30 -2.39
N ILE A 25 -22.49 -14.00 -3.26
CA ILE A 25 -22.50 -14.41 -4.67
C ILE A 25 -22.01 -15.85 -4.85
N HIS A 26 -20.90 -16.20 -4.20
CA HIS A 26 -20.21 -17.48 -4.43
C HIS A 26 -20.51 -18.52 -3.35
N GLY A 27 -21.22 -18.15 -2.28
CA GLY A 27 -21.62 -19.05 -1.19
C GLY A 27 -20.48 -19.49 -0.27
N VAL A 28 -19.26 -18.97 -0.47
CA VAL A 28 -18.04 -19.37 0.27
C VAL A 28 -17.23 -18.17 0.74
N VAL A 29 -16.44 -18.39 1.80
CA VAL A 29 -15.43 -17.43 2.29
C VAL A 29 -14.06 -17.93 1.86
N SER A 30 -13.61 -17.51 0.67
CA SER A 30 -12.29 -17.90 0.15
C SER A 30 -11.20 -17.14 0.90
N VAL A 31 -10.25 -17.88 1.49
CA VAL A 31 -9.11 -17.29 2.23
C VAL A 31 -8.24 -16.45 1.29
N THR A 32 -8.04 -16.93 0.05
CA THR A 32 -7.30 -16.22 -0.99
C THR A 32 -7.97 -14.89 -1.31
N HIS A 33 -9.29 -14.89 -1.56
CA HIS A 33 -10.04 -13.66 -1.80
C HIS A 33 -9.91 -12.69 -0.63
N CYS A 34 -10.17 -13.15 0.61
CA CYS A 34 -10.13 -12.31 1.79
C CYS A 34 -8.75 -11.66 1.99
N ALA A 35 -7.68 -12.46 1.89
CA ALA A 35 -6.31 -12.02 2.11
C ALA A 35 -5.84 -11.05 1.01
N LEU A 36 -6.10 -11.36 -0.25
CA LEU A 36 -5.66 -10.55 -1.39
C LEU A 36 -6.47 -9.24 -1.53
N THR A 37 -7.77 -9.26 -1.24
CA THR A 37 -8.57 -8.03 -1.22
C THR A 37 -8.29 -7.16 0.01
N LEU A 38 -7.90 -7.75 1.15
CA LEU A 38 -7.40 -7.00 2.31
C LEU A 38 -6.09 -6.30 1.96
N PHE A 39 -5.16 -7.03 1.32
CA PHE A 39 -3.93 -6.43 0.81
C PHE A 39 -4.22 -5.27 -0.14
N ASN A 40 -5.16 -5.42 -1.07
CA ASN A 40 -5.56 -4.33 -1.95
C ASN A 40 -6.17 -3.13 -1.20
N ALA A 41 -6.97 -3.34 -0.15
CA ALA A 41 -7.50 -2.25 0.67
C ALA A 41 -6.39 -1.50 1.43
N VAL A 42 -5.38 -2.22 1.93
CA VAL A 42 -4.17 -1.62 2.50
C VAL A 42 -3.37 -0.89 1.43
N ASN A 43 -3.15 -1.50 0.27
CA ASN A 43 -2.43 -0.86 -0.85
C ASN A 43 -3.12 0.43 -1.28
N LEU A 44 -4.45 0.44 -1.37
CA LEU A 44 -5.21 1.65 -1.67
C LEU A 44 -4.93 2.78 -0.67
N LEU A 45 -4.94 2.50 0.64
CA LEU A 45 -4.58 3.49 1.66
C LEU A 45 -3.15 4.01 1.46
N ILE A 46 -2.21 3.10 1.24
CA ILE A 46 -0.80 3.43 1.02
C ILE A 46 -0.63 4.30 -0.22
N CYS A 47 -1.31 3.98 -1.33
CA CYS A 47 -1.29 4.80 -2.54
C CYS A 47 -1.80 6.22 -2.29
N LEU A 48 -2.85 6.39 -1.48
CA LEU A 48 -3.31 7.74 -1.11
C LEU A 48 -2.23 8.49 -0.31
N TRP A 49 -1.52 7.81 0.58
CA TRP A 49 -0.38 8.41 1.27
C TRP A 49 0.77 8.73 0.31
N GLU A 50 1.10 7.86 -0.64
CA GLU A 50 2.14 8.06 -1.66
C GLU A 50 1.83 9.26 -2.58
N ASN A 51 0.56 9.45 -2.92
CA ASN A 51 0.12 10.67 -3.60
C ASN A 51 0.31 11.90 -2.70
N ALA A 52 0.02 11.80 -1.38
CA ALA A 52 0.27 12.89 -0.45
C ALA A 52 1.78 13.21 -0.34
N LEU A 53 2.66 12.20 -0.43
CA LEU A 53 4.12 12.40 -0.58
C LEU A 53 4.44 13.27 -1.78
N PHE A 54 3.88 12.96 -2.95
CA PHE A 54 4.16 13.70 -4.19
C PHE A 54 3.62 15.13 -4.15
N ILE A 55 2.33 15.29 -3.83
CA ILE A 55 1.62 16.57 -3.85
C ILE A 55 2.21 17.50 -2.79
N HIS A 56 2.50 16.99 -1.58
CA HIS A 56 2.97 17.78 -0.45
C HIS A 56 4.47 17.63 -0.18
N ARG A 57 5.27 17.22 -1.15
CA ARG A 57 6.74 17.00 -1.03
C ARG A 57 7.51 18.12 -0.33
N ALA A 58 7.14 19.38 -0.56
CA ALA A 58 7.76 20.53 0.10
C ALA A 58 7.47 20.57 1.61
N LYS A 59 6.24 20.23 2.00
CA LYS A 59 5.84 20.06 3.40
C LYS A 59 6.52 18.86 4.02
N VAL A 60 6.57 17.72 3.31
CA VAL A 60 7.24 16.49 3.77
C VAL A 60 8.67 16.80 4.19
N ARG A 61 9.45 17.46 3.32
CA ARG A 61 10.83 17.87 3.61
C ARG A 61 10.92 18.83 4.79
N ARG A 62 10.05 19.85 4.86
CA ARG A 62 10.05 20.84 5.95
C ARG A 62 9.77 20.20 7.31
N VAL A 63 8.80 19.30 7.38
CA VAL A 63 8.41 18.61 8.62
C VAL A 63 9.47 17.57 9.00
N TYR A 64 10.02 16.82 8.04
CA TYR A 64 11.16 15.93 8.27
C TYR A 64 12.34 16.68 8.90
N LEU A 65 12.75 17.82 8.34
CA LEU A 65 13.85 18.62 8.90
C LEU A 65 13.55 19.15 10.30
N ARG A 66 12.28 19.39 10.63
CA ARG A 66 11.85 19.76 11.98
C ARG A 66 11.98 18.57 12.94
N PHE A 67 11.46 17.41 12.57
CA PHE A 67 11.57 16.20 13.40
C PHE A 67 13.03 15.80 13.61
N LYS A 68 13.84 15.83 12.55
CA LYS A 68 15.29 15.55 12.64
C LYS A 68 15.99 16.45 13.65
N LYS A 69 15.61 17.73 13.76
CA LYS A 69 16.13 18.64 14.79
C LYS A 69 15.65 18.30 16.21
N GLN A 70 14.48 17.69 16.35
CA GLN A 70 13.87 17.39 17.64
C GLN A 70 14.34 16.05 18.23
N VAL A 71 14.41 15.01 17.40
CA VAL A 71 14.70 13.63 17.84
C VAL A 71 16.01 13.07 17.31
N GLY A 72 16.71 13.82 16.46
CA GLY A 72 17.92 13.37 15.77
C GLY A 72 17.61 12.50 14.55
N ASP A 73 18.67 11.89 14.02
CA ASP A 73 18.56 10.91 12.94
C ASP A 73 18.19 9.53 13.49
N ARG A 74 17.43 8.74 12.69
CA ARG A 74 17.10 7.34 12.97
C ARG A 74 16.26 7.09 14.23
N ASN A 75 15.64 8.13 14.74
CA ASN A 75 14.70 8.08 15.85
C ASN A 75 13.36 8.63 15.42
N PHE A 76 12.28 8.04 15.95
CA PHE A 76 10.94 8.56 15.71
C PHE A 76 10.50 9.52 16.82
N PRO A 77 9.62 10.49 16.50
CA PRO A 77 8.84 11.18 17.51
C PRO A 77 7.97 10.19 18.30
N SER A 78 7.75 10.51 19.59
CA SER A 78 6.85 9.76 20.47
C SER A 78 5.69 10.67 20.89
N PRO A 79 4.43 10.27 20.67
CA PRO A 79 4.00 9.03 20.00
C PRO A 79 4.29 9.06 18.48
N LEU A 80 4.27 7.89 17.83
CA LEU A 80 4.28 7.84 16.36
C LEU A 80 3.00 8.47 15.82
N CYS A 81 3.06 9.02 14.60
CA CYS A 81 1.92 9.71 13.98
C CYS A 81 0.61 8.90 13.96
N LEU A 82 0.66 7.57 13.82
CA LEU A 82 -0.54 6.70 13.88
C LEU A 82 -1.17 6.62 15.29
N PHE A 83 -0.39 6.88 16.34
CA PHE A 83 -0.85 6.88 17.73
C PHE A 83 -1.08 8.30 18.26
N GLU A 84 -1.06 9.32 17.40
CA GLU A 84 -1.50 10.66 17.74
C GLU A 84 -3.03 10.78 17.70
N ASN A 85 -3.58 11.63 18.58
CA ASN A 85 -4.99 11.98 18.50
C ASN A 85 -5.22 13.01 17.39
N ILE A 86 -6.14 12.69 16.49
CA ILE A 86 -6.53 13.57 15.39
C ILE A 86 -8.03 13.79 15.36
N THR A 87 -8.42 14.91 14.76
CA THR A 87 -9.81 15.22 14.42
C THR A 87 -10.24 14.48 13.16
N LEU A 88 -11.56 14.30 12.97
CA LEU A 88 -12.10 13.76 11.71
C LEU A 88 -11.69 14.62 10.50
N ARG A 89 -11.61 15.95 10.67
CA ARG A 89 -11.15 16.86 9.62
C ARG A 89 -9.71 16.57 9.19
N GLN A 90 -8.82 16.26 10.14
CA GLN A 90 -7.45 15.83 9.84
C GLN A 90 -7.43 14.45 9.19
N ALA A 91 -8.25 13.51 9.68
CA ALA A 91 -8.35 12.17 9.08
C ALA A 91 -8.79 12.20 7.61
N LEU A 92 -9.67 13.13 7.25
CA LEU A 92 -10.12 13.35 5.86
C LEU A 92 -9.20 14.29 5.06
N SER A 93 -8.14 14.83 5.67
CA SER A 93 -7.21 15.75 5.01
C SER A 93 -6.09 14.97 4.33
N TYR A 94 -6.04 15.08 3.01
CA TYR A 94 -4.92 14.56 2.22
C TYR A 94 -3.57 15.11 2.68
N GLU A 95 -3.54 16.40 3.02
CA GLU A 95 -2.34 17.09 3.46
C GLU A 95 -1.86 16.64 4.84
N TYR A 96 -2.76 16.20 5.72
CA TYR A 96 -2.40 15.68 7.04
C TYR A 96 -1.56 14.42 6.89
N TRP A 97 -1.97 13.48 6.04
CA TRP A 97 -1.32 12.18 5.88
C TRP A 97 0.12 12.25 5.32
N SER A 98 0.54 13.39 4.77
CA SER A 98 1.96 13.63 4.43
C SER A 98 2.92 13.49 5.62
N VAL A 99 2.42 13.59 6.86
CA VAL A 99 3.21 13.40 8.09
C VAL A 99 3.82 12.00 8.21
N ILE A 100 3.19 10.97 7.63
CA ILE A 100 3.70 9.60 7.63
C ILE A 100 5.06 9.57 6.93
N TRP A 101 5.15 10.21 5.77
CA TRP A 101 6.40 10.30 5.01
C TRP A 101 7.46 11.16 5.68
N SER A 102 7.06 12.25 6.35
CA SER A 102 7.99 13.03 7.16
C SER A 102 8.58 12.23 8.32
N THR A 103 7.76 11.37 8.94
CA THR A 103 8.18 10.49 10.03
C THR A 103 9.09 9.38 9.49
N TYR A 104 8.69 8.71 8.41
CA TYR A 104 9.47 7.65 7.76
C TYR A 104 10.82 8.16 7.21
N SER A 105 10.88 9.42 6.77
CA SER A 105 12.12 10.07 6.34
C SER A 105 13.21 10.14 7.42
N LEU A 106 12.88 9.95 8.70
CA LEU A 106 13.86 9.86 9.79
C LEU A 106 14.65 8.56 9.76
N LEU A 107 14.07 7.48 9.22
CA LEU A 107 14.76 6.22 8.98
C LEU A 107 15.39 6.18 7.59
N ASP A 108 14.68 6.69 6.59
CA ASP A 108 15.14 6.71 5.21
C ASP A 108 14.96 8.10 4.58
N PRO A 109 16.03 8.92 4.56
CA PRO A 109 15.95 10.28 4.04
C PRO A 109 15.55 10.40 2.56
N SER A 110 15.60 9.31 1.79
CA SER A 110 15.26 9.30 0.36
C SER A 110 13.85 9.86 0.11
N TYR A 111 12.89 9.59 0.99
CA TYR A 111 11.52 10.10 0.90
C TYR A 111 11.40 11.62 1.01
N SER A 112 12.42 12.30 1.51
CA SER A 112 12.48 13.78 1.58
C SER A 112 13.30 14.41 0.44
N ASP A 113 13.89 13.59 -0.44
CA ASP A 113 14.75 13.98 -1.56
C ASP A 113 14.16 13.55 -2.91
N GLN A 114 13.72 14.53 -3.71
CA GLN A 114 13.13 14.29 -5.02
C GLN A 114 14.12 13.77 -6.07
N LYS A 115 15.41 13.71 -5.74
CA LYS A 115 16.43 13.10 -6.61
C LYS A 115 16.59 11.60 -6.37
N SER A 116 15.99 11.08 -5.30
CA SER A 116 16.20 9.70 -4.88
C SER A 116 15.27 8.72 -5.61
N PHE A 117 15.73 7.48 -5.72
CA PHE A 117 14.88 6.37 -6.17
C PHE A 117 13.67 6.17 -5.26
N GLY A 118 13.87 6.18 -3.94
CA GLY A 118 12.80 5.96 -2.95
C GLY A 118 11.63 6.92 -3.09
N PHE A 119 11.91 8.21 -3.38
CA PHE A 119 10.86 9.17 -3.66
C PHE A 119 10.04 8.79 -4.91
N TRP A 120 10.70 8.43 -6.01
CA TRP A 120 10.03 8.19 -7.29
C TRP A 120 9.33 6.85 -7.37
N ILE A 121 9.87 5.80 -6.75
CA ILE A 121 9.23 4.48 -6.79
C ILE A 121 7.88 4.50 -6.06
N ASP A 122 7.82 5.09 -4.86
CA ASP A 122 6.59 5.14 -4.07
C ASP A 122 5.61 6.20 -4.59
N SER A 123 6.08 7.41 -4.95
CA SER A 123 5.15 8.40 -5.55
C SER A 123 4.58 7.95 -6.90
N GLY A 124 5.39 7.26 -7.71
CA GLY A 124 4.93 6.63 -8.95
C GLY A 124 3.91 5.52 -8.66
N ASN A 125 4.18 4.66 -7.68
CA ASN A 125 3.28 3.60 -7.23
C ASN A 125 1.90 4.16 -6.86
N GLY A 126 1.87 5.24 -6.09
CA GLY A 126 0.63 5.89 -5.66
C GLY A 126 -0.23 6.38 -6.82
N VAL A 127 0.38 6.78 -7.94
CA VAL A 127 -0.37 7.23 -9.13
C VAL A 127 -0.87 6.04 -9.93
N VAL A 128 -0.01 5.07 -10.22
CA VAL A 128 -0.30 4.05 -11.24
C VAL A 128 -1.04 2.82 -10.72
N THR A 129 -0.99 2.53 -9.41
CA THR A 129 -1.53 1.28 -8.87
C THR A 129 -2.92 1.39 -8.26
N VAL A 130 -3.47 2.61 -8.07
CA VAL A 130 -4.84 2.80 -7.53
C VAL A 130 -5.89 2.12 -8.40
N ALA A 131 -5.93 2.42 -9.69
CA ALA A 131 -6.93 1.85 -10.60
C ALA A 131 -6.78 0.31 -10.75
N PRO A 132 -5.57 -0.25 -10.98
CA PRO A 132 -5.36 -1.69 -10.97
C PRO A 132 -5.80 -2.37 -9.68
N THR A 133 -5.49 -1.78 -8.52
CA THR A 133 -5.88 -2.31 -7.21
C THR A 133 -7.40 -2.41 -7.07
N LEU A 134 -8.12 -1.36 -7.46
CA LEU A 134 -9.59 -1.34 -7.43
C LEU A 134 -10.18 -2.38 -8.41
N LEU A 135 -9.63 -2.47 -9.62
CA LEU A 135 -10.06 -3.46 -10.62
C LEU A 135 -9.84 -4.89 -10.14
N LEU A 136 -8.69 -5.19 -9.53
CA LEU A 136 -8.41 -6.52 -9.00
C LEU A 136 -9.39 -6.89 -7.87
N SER A 137 -9.65 -5.98 -6.92
CA SER A 137 -10.65 -6.22 -5.87
C SER A 137 -12.06 -6.43 -6.45
N TRP A 138 -12.42 -5.62 -7.45
CA TRP A 138 -13.71 -5.71 -8.13
C TRP A 138 -13.90 -7.07 -8.81
N PHE A 139 -12.99 -7.45 -9.71
CA PHE A 139 -13.11 -8.70 -10.47
C PHE A 139 -12.85 -9.98 -9.67
N ALA A 140 -12.16 -9.85 -8.53
CA ALA A 140 -12.13 -10.92 -7.53
C ALA A 140 -13.52 -11.24 -6.97
N THR A 141 -14.46 -10.30 -7.01
CA THR A 141 -15.78 -10.41 -6.38
C THR A 141 -16.92 -10.53 -7.40
N TRP A 142 -16.92 -9.69 -8.43
CA TRP A 142 -17.97 -9.59 -9.45
C TRP A 142 -17.46 -9.92 -10.86
N ASP A 143 -18.39 -10.26 -11.75
CA ASP A 143 -18.09 -10.61 -13.15
C ASP A 143 -18.10 -9.44 -14.13
N ALA A 144 -18.82 -8.37 -13.78
CA ALA A 144 -19.03 -7.23 -14.65
C ALA A 144 -18.80 -5.93 -13.89
N LEU A 145 -18.44 -4.88 -14.62
CA LEU A 145 -18.32 -3.53 -14.09
C LEU A 145 -19.69 -3.00 -13.60
N PRO A 146 -19.69 -1.99 -12.70
CA PRO A 146 -20.92 -1.38 -12.21
C PRO A 146 -21.80 -0.84 -13.34
N HIS A 147 -23.11 -0.73 -13.09
CA HIS A 147 -24.08 -0.06 -13.98
C HIS A 147 -24.14 -0.60 -15.42
N GLY A 148 -23.80 -1.86 -15.63
CA GLY A 148 -23.90 -2.48 -16.96
C GLY A 148 -22.82 -2.03 -17.93
N LEU A 149 -21.70 -1.50 -17.44
CA LEU A 149 -20.54 -1.10 -18.26
C LEU A 149 -19.79 -2.29 -18.91
N GLY A 150 -20.33 -3.50 -18.80
CA GLY A 150 -19.83 -4.71 -19.46
C GLY A 150 -18.84 -5.50 -18.60
N THR A 151 -18.31 -6.57 -19.20
CA THR A 151 -17.32 -7.47 -18.60
C THR A 151 -15.93 -7.17 -19.17
N LEU A 152 -14.89 -7.34 -18.35
CA LEU A 152 -13.52 -7.39 -18.85
C LEU A 152 -13.06 -8.84 -18.95
N SER A 153 -12.21 -9.13 -19.94
CA SER A 153 -11.66 -10.48 -20.09
C SER A 153 -10.87 -10.87 -18.83
N PRO A 154 -11.07 -12.09 -18.28
CA PRO A 154 -10.25 -12.60 -17.19
C PRO A 154 -8.75 -12.55 -17.52
N ARG A 155 -8.35 -12.90 -18.75
CA ARG A 155 -6.97 -12.76 -19.22
C ARG A 155 -6.45 -11.34 -19.15
N PHE A 156 -7.27 -10.35 -19.51
CA PHE A 156 -6.87 -8.94 -19.41
C PHE A 156 -6.63 -8.55 -17.95
N ILE A 157 -7.55 -8.90 -17.05
CA ILE A 157 -7.40 -8.60 -15.61
C ILE A 157 -6.21 -9.34 -15.00
N GLY A 158 -5.99 -10.60 -15.38
CA GLY A 158 -4.83 -11.38 -14.95
C GLY A 158 -3.52 -10.78 -15.44
N ALA A 159 -3.42 -10.38 -16.72
CA ALA A 159 -2.23 -9.72 -17.26
C ALA A 159 -1.96 -8.35 -16.60
N LEU A 160 -3.02 -7.58 -16.34
CA LEU A 160 -2.94 -6.34 -15.58
C LEU A 160 -2.37 -6.60 -14.17
N GLY A 161 -2.95 -7.56 -13.46
CA GLY A 161 -2.52 -7.93 -12.11
C GLY A 161 -1.08 -8.43 -12.06
N MET A 162 -0.66 -9.28 -13.01
CA MET A 162 0.74 -9.70 -13.18
C MET A 162 1.68 -8.50 -13.30
N THR A 163 1.34 -7.53 -14.14
CA THR A 163 2.20 -6.38 -14.46
C THR A 163 2.42 -5.48 -13.25
N PHE A 164 1.35 -5.08 -12.56
CA PHE A 164 1.46 -4.16 -11.43
C PHE A 164 2.00 -4.82 -10.17
N ASN A 165 1.68 -6.09 -9.93
CA ASN A 165 2.26 -6.81 -8.80
C ASN A 165 3.74 -7.11 -9.03
N TRP A 166 4.18 -7.35 -10.26
CA TRP A 166 5.62 -7.40 -10.58
C TRP A 166 6.31 -6.06 -10.33
N GLN A 167 5.70 -4.94 -10.75
CA GLN A 167 6.24 -3.60 -10.49
C GLN A 167 6.42 -3.36 -8.97
N MET A 168 5.41 -3.67 -8.15
CA MET A 168 5.49 -3.54 -6.69
C MET A 168 6.59 -4.42 -6.10
N LEU A 169 6.59 -5.72 -6.44
CA LEU A 169 7.60 -6.67 -5.97
C LEU A 169 9.02 -6.22 -6.33
N TYR A 170 9.25 -5.86 -7.59
CA TYR A 170 10.54 -5.40 -8.08
C TYR A 170 10.97 -4.10 -7.38
N GLY A 171 10.06 -3.13 -7.23
CA GLY A 171 10.31 -1.89 -6.50
C GLY A 171 10.74 -2.14 -5.06
N THR A 172 10.05 -3.04 -4.35
CA THR A 172 10.39 -3.42 -2.97
C THR A 172 11.73 -4.16 -2.88
N LEU A 173 12.05 -5.03 -3.82
CA LEU A 173 13.36 -5.71 -3.86
C LEU A 173 14.51 -4.70 -4.11
N LEU A 174 14.32 -3.76 -5.02
CA LEU A 174 15.27 -2.67 -5.23
C LEU A 174 15.42 -1.79 -4.00
N TYR A 175 14.31 -1.47 -3.32
CA TYR A 175 14.32 -0.74 -2.06
C TYR A 175 15.20 -1.43 -1.01
N PHE A 176 15.02 -2.74 -0.79
CA PHE A 176 15.86 -3.49 0.14
C PHE A 176 17.33 -3.51 -0.27
N GLY A 177 17.60 -3.67 -1.57
CA GLY A 177 18.97 -3.56 -2.11
C GLY A 177 19.60 -2.21 -1.75
N ASN A 178 18.88 -1.11 -1.99
CA ASN A 178 19.34 0.23 -1.63
C ASN A 178 19.50 0.40 -0.11
N TYR A 179 18.53 -0.04 0.69
CA TYR A 179 18.54 0.05 2.15
C TYR A 179 19.77 -0.65 2.76
N VAL A 180 20.12 -1.83 2.24
CA VAL A 180 21.29 -2.60 2.68
C VAL A 180 22.60 -1.95 2.21
N LEU A 181 22.69 -1.58 0.92
CA LEU A 181 23.91 -0.99 0.34
C LEU A 181 24.26 0.36 0.97
N GLN A 182 23.26 1.20 1.26
CA GLN A 182 23.44 2.49 1.92
C GLN A 182 23.58 2.37 3.44
N GLY A 183 23.40 1.18 4.00
CA GLY A 183 23.55 0.92 5.43
C GLY A 183 22.55 1.67 6.31
N TYR A 184 21.30 1.87 5.84
CA TYR A 184 20.27 2.61 6.57
C TYR A 184 19.86 1.94 7.90
N TYR A 185 20.09 0.63 8.04
CA TYR A 185 19.92 -0.10 9.30
C TYR A 185 20.98 0.21 10.37
N ARG A 186 22.15 0.72 9.98
CA ARG A 186 23.27 0.93 10.93
C ARG A 186 22.91 2.05 11.89
N GLY A 187 23.03 1.83 13.19
CA GLY A 187 22.67 2.84 14.20
C GLY A 187 21.18 3.11 14.35
N THR A 188 20.33 2.30 13.71
CA THR A 188 18.88 2.27 13.91
C THR A 188 18.54 1.19 14.92
N SER A 189 17.55 1.42 15.80
CA SER A 189 17.16 0.40 16.80
C SER A 189 16.67 -0.88 16.11
N GLY A 190 16.93 -2.04 16.73
CA GLY A 190 16.48 -3.34 16.18
C GLY A 190 14.97 -3.41 15.99
N ALA A 191 14.19 -2.75 16.85
CA ALA A 191 12.74 -2.64 16.71
C ALA A 191 12.34 -1.87 15.43
N TYR A 192 13.01 -0.77 15.12
CA TYR A 192 12.73 0.01 13.90
C TYR A 192 13.18 -0.73 12.64
N VAL A 193 14.31 -1.45 12.68
CA VAL A 193 14.71 -2.34 11.58
C VAL A 193 13.67 -3.43 11.36
N ALA A 194 13.16 -4.05 12.42
CA ALA A 194 12.10 -5.05 12.33
C ALA A 194 10.83 -4.46 11.71
N VAL A 195 10.43 -3.24 12.08
CA VAL A 195 9.29 -2.54 11.45
C VAL A 195 9.51 -2.36 9.95
N VAL A 196 10.69 -1.91 9.50
CA VAL A 196 11.01 -1.75 8.08
C VAL A 196 10.91 -3.10 7.35
N CYS A 197 11.50 -4.15 7.90
CA CYS A 197 11.50 -5.47 7.28
C CYS A 197 10.11 -6.10 7.23
N VAL A 198 9.36 -6.05 8.34
CA VAL A 198 8.01 -6.62 8.43
C VAL A 198 7.03 -5.86 7.56
N ALA A 199 7.11 -4.53 7.54
CA ALA A 199 6.34 -3.72 6.62
C ALA A 199 6.65 -4.21 5.20
N ASN A 200 7.85 -3.96 4.68
CA ASN A 200 8.17 -4.27 3.28
C ASN A 200 8.01 -5.75 2.88
N GLY A 201 8.11 -6.70 3.82
CA GLY A 201 7.82 -8.12 3.57
C GLY A 201 6.39 -8.38 3.06
N ILE A 202 5.41 -7.57 3.47
CA ILE A 202 4.03 -7.64 2.97
C ILE A 202 3.98 -7.32 1.46
N TRP A 203 4.77 -6.34 1.01
CA TRP A 203 4.90 -5.93 -0.40
C TRP A 203 5.76 -6.89 -1.23
N ILE A 204 6.31 -7.94 -0.62
CA ILE A 204 6.91 -9.08 -1.34
C ILE A 204 5.90 -10.22 -1.42
N ALA A 205 5.37 -10.65 -0.26
CA ALA A 205 4.56 -11.85 -0.16
C ALA A 205 3.22 -11.72 -0.92
N PHE A 206 2.50 -10.61 -0.74
CA PHE A 206 1.18 -10.44 -1.34
C PHE A 206 1.23 -10.15 -2.84
N PRO A 207 2.16 -9.31 -3.36
CA PRO A 207 2.33 -9.19 -4.80
C PRO A 207 2.72 -10.51 -5.47
N ALA A 208 3.62 -11.29 -4.87
CA ALA A 208 3.95 -12.62 -5.39
C ALA A 208 2.73 -13.56 -5.41
N TRP A 209 1.90 -13.53 -4.35
CA TRP A 209 0.67 -14.32 -4.30
C TRP A 209 -0.35 -13.85 -5.34
N TRP A 210 -0.55 -12.54 -5.51
CA TRP A 210 -1.37 -11.99 -6.58
C TRP A 210 -0.88 -12.44 -7.96
N MET A 211 0.43 -12.40 -8.22
CA MET A 211 1.00 -12.89 -9.48
C MET A 211 0.67 -14.37 -9.71
N TRP A 212 0.79 -15.22 -8.69
CA TRP A 212 0.43 -16.64 -8.82
C TRP A 212 -1.06 -16.84 -9.16
N VAL A 213 -1.95 -16.11 -8.50
CA VAL A 213 -3.39 -16.15 -8.81
C VAL A 213 -3.67 -15.63 -10.22
N CYS A 214 -3.08 -14.49 -10.59
CA CYS A 214 -3.25 -13.87 -11.90
C CYS A 214 -2.72 -14.75 -13.04
N TRP A 215 -1.62 -15.47 -12.83
CA TRP A 215 -1.15 -16.49 -13.75
C TRP A 215 -2.23 -17.55 -14.00
N GLY A 216 -2.81 -18.08 -12.92
CA GLY A 216 -3.93 -19.04 -13.01
C GLY A 216 -5.14 -18.47 -13.75
N ILE A 217 -5.47 -17.19 -13.55
CA ILE A 217 -6.55 -16.50 -14.27
C ILE A 217 -6.24 -16.40 -15.77
N VAL A 218 -5.01 -16.08 -16.15
CA VAL A 218 -4.60 -15.97 -17.56
C VAL A 218 -4.70 -17.33 -18.26
N GLU A 219 -4.15 -18.37 -17.64
CA GLU A 219 -4.13 -19.74 -18.17
C GLU A 219 -5.55 -20.29 -18.34
N SER A 220 -6.37 -20.19 -17.28
CA SER A 220 -7.74 -20.73 -17.28
C SER A 220 -8.76 -19.83 -17.96
N ASN A 221 -8.42 -18.57 -18.23
CA ASN A 221 -9.36 -17.52 -18.62
C ASN A 221 -10.59 -17.45 -17.71
N SER A 222 -10.37 -17.58 -16.39
CA SER A 222 -11.44 -17.68 -15.38
C SER A 222 -10.98 -17.10 -14.05
N PHE A 223 -11.92 -16.54 -13.28
CA PHE A 223 -11.69 -16.06 -11.92
C PHE A 223 -11.91 -17.13 -10.85
N ALA A 224 -12.09 -18.40 -11.23
CA ALA A 224 -12.46 -19.48 -10.31
C ALA A 224 -11.49 -19.61 -9.12
N SER A 225 -10.18 -19.41 -9.30
CA SER A 225 -9.17 -19.48 -8.24
C SER A 225 -9.35 -18.47 -7.10
N LEU A 226 -10.14 -17.41 -7.33
CA LEU A 226 -10.50 -16.42 -6.31
C LEU A 226 -11.86 -16.72 -5.67
N ARG A 227 -12.66 -17.64 -6.22
CA ARG A 227 -14.09 -17.79 -5.93
C ARG A 227 -14.48 -19.13 -5.33
N THR A 228 -13.53 -20.06 -5.29
CA THR A 228 -13.60 -21.34 -4.56
C THR A 228 -12.80 -21.26 -3.27
#